data_AF-A0A2V3IJP3-F1
#
_entry.id   AF-A0A2V3IJP3-F1
#
_cell.length_a   1.000
_cell.length_b   1.000
_cell.length_c   1.000
_cell.angle_alpha   90.00
_cell.angle_beta   90.00
_cell.angle_gamma   90.00
#
_symmetry.space_group_name_H-M   'P 1'
#
loop_
_entity.id
_entity.type
_entity.pdbx_description
1 polymer ?
#
loop_
_entity_poly.entity_id
_entity_poly.type
_entity_poly.pdbx_seq_one_letter_code
_entity_poly.pdbx_strand_id
1 'polypeptide(L)'
;MDSTAFTAPLTVLRSPFVATPLNTKRSPAQPSIRFITRADLNLKPGIPSGQDPQENAPIRYYVPRPKENYDNRGFATVLPRNWEGEVSSIGAADITPVTKESIEESRKVKVTPASTSAFLEYSQMVKEDREKALAIQKDRSEIEKTGRATCGEEEGKAFVSNYQTVLVEGVKAVEYWGVPNGPVPRLFGGPGE
;
A
#
# COMPACT_ATOMS: atom_id res chain seq x y z
N MET A 1 -13.19 -10.75 -41.14
CA MET A 1 -13.42 -10.96 -42.58
C MET A 1 -14.35 -9.87 -43.05
N ASP A 2 -13.85 -9.12 -44.03
CA ASP A 2 -14.53 -8.36 -45.08
C ASP A 2 -15.31 -7.07 -44.75
N SER A 3 -14.57 -5.99 -45.02
CA SER A 3 -15.02 -4.72 -45.60
C SER A 3 -15.94 -4.93 -46.80
N THR A 4 -17.01 -4.13 -46.93
CA THR A 4 -17.38 -3.52 -48.22
C THR A 4 -18.11 -2.19 -48.01
N ALA A 5 -17.61 -1.18 -48.70
CA ALA A 5 -18.21 0.13 -48.90
C ALA A 5 -19.21 0.10 -50.07
N PHE A 6 -20.19 1.03 -50.07
CA PHE A 6 -20.90 1.47 -51.28
C PHE A 6 -21.42 2.90 -51.08
N THR A 7 -20.68 3.93 -51.52
CA THR A 7 -20.74 4.66 -52.80
C THR A 7 -21.95 5.62 -52.94
N ALA A 8 -21.59 6.89 -53.18
CA ALA A 8 -22.41 8.11 -53.25
C ALA A 8 -23.40 8.17 -54.44
N PRO A 9 -24.05 9.33 -54.63
CA PRO A 9 -23.71 10.03 -55.86
C PRO A 9 -23.40 11.53 -55.69
N LEU A 10 -22.36 11.93 -56.44
CA LEU A 10 -22.04 13.29 -56.81
C LEU A 10 -23.13 13.89 -57.70
N THR A 11 -23.38 15.18 -57.53
CA THR A 11 -23.91 16.05 -58.60
C THR A 11 -22.90 17.16 -58.88
N VAL A 12 -22.25 17.06 -60.04
CA VAL A 12 -21.40 18.10 -60.63
C VAL A 12 -22.25 18.83 -61.67
N LEU A 13 -22.31 20.16 -61.61
CA LEU A 13 -22.73 20.98 -62.75
C LEU A 13 -22.00 22.32 -62.77
N ARG A 14 -20.94 22.33 -63.60
CA ARG A 14 -20.48 23.36 -64.54
C ARG A 14 -20.29 24.81 -64.03
N SER A 15 -19.02 25.22 -64.01
CA SER A 15 -18.58 26.60 -64.25
C SER A 15 -18.61 26.94 -65.74
N PRO A 16 -18.75 28.24 -66.08
CA PRO A 16 -17.91 28.80 -67.13
C PRO A 16 -17.14 30.03 -66.65
N PHE A 17 -15.89 30.12 -67.13
CA PHE A 17 -14.94 31.20 -66.95
C PHE A 17 -15.23 32.29 -67.99
N VAL A 18 -15.46 33.55 -67.61
CA VAL A 18 -15.32 34.72 -68.51
C VAL A 18 -14.76 35.93 -67.75
N ALA A 19 -13.84 36.58 -68.45
CA ALA A 19 -12.98 37.74 -68.17
C ALA A 19 -13.52 38.90 -67.31
N THR A 20 -12.58 39.50 -66.58
CA THR A 20 -12.61 40.82 -65.94
C THR A 20 -12.83 41.98 -66.92
N PRO A 21 -13.45 43.07 -66.44
CA PRO A 21 -12.79 44.37 -66.58
C PRO A 21 -12.69 45.13 -65.25
N LEU A 22 -11.57 45.83 -65.06
CA LEU A 22 -11.42 46.92 -64.09
C LEU A 22 -12.45 48.03 -64.41
N ASN A 23 -13.22 48.49 -63.42
CA ASN A 23 -13.29 49.92 -63.09
C ASN A 23 -14.06 50.24 -61.78
N THR A 24 -13.41 51.04 -60.95
CA THR A 24 -13.93 52.10 -60.04
C THR A 24 -15.27 51.92 -59.31
N LYS A 25 -15.19 51.76 -57.98
CA LYS A 25 -15.61 52.78 -56.98
C LYS A 25 -15.43 52.23 -55.55
N ARG A 26 -14.58 52.89 -54.75
CA ARG A 26 -14.55 52.75 -53.28
C ARG A 26 -15.93 53.14 -52.74
N SER A 27 -16.64 52.23 -52.07
CA SER A 27 -17.71 52.62 -51.17
C SER A 27 -17.12 53.01 -49.82
N PRO A 28 -17.66 54.02 -49.13
CA PRO A 28 -17.18 54.40 -47.80
C PRO A 28 -17.49 53.30 -46.78
N ALA A 29 -16.62 53.18 -45.78
CA ALA A 29 -16.68 52.20 -44.70
C ALA A 29 -18.07 52.17 -44.03
N GLN A 30 -18.68 50.99 -43.99
CA GLN A 30 -19.81 50.75 -43.10
C GLN A 30 -19.30 50.65 -41.66
N PRO A 31 -19.99 51.24 -40.67
CA PRO A 31 -19.70 50.99 -39.26
C PRO A 31 -20.02 49.51 -38.95
N SER A 32 -18.98 48.73 -38.69
CA SER A 32 -19.12 47.37 -38.15
C SER A 32 -19.68 47.47 -36.73
N ILE A 33 -20.98 47.28 -36.57
CA ILE A 33 -21.60 47.01 -35.26
C ILE A 33 -21.07 45.65 -34.80
N ARG A 34 -20.15 45.65 -33.84
CA ARG A 34 -19.64 44.43 -33.22
C ARG A 34 -20.66 43.97 -32.17
N PHE A 35 -21.32 42.84 -32.43
CA PHE A 35 -22.08 42.14 -31.41
C PHE A 35 -21.09 41.39 -30.51
N ILE A 36 -20.94 41.85 -29.26
CA ILE A 36 -20.18 41.13 -28.24
C ILE A 36 -20.99 39.88 -27.89
N THR A 37 -20.43 38.70 -28.15
CA THR A 37 -21.11 37.44 -27.80
C THR A 37 -20.71 37.03 -26.39
N ARG A 38 -21.59 36.31 -25.67
CA ARG A 38 -21.38 35.87 -24.27
C ARG A 38 -20.06 35.13 -24.00
N ALA A 39 -19.38 34.63 -25.02
CA ALA A 39 -18.08 33.97 -24.91
C ALA A 39 -16.91 34.95 -24.62
N ASP A 40 -17.09 36.25 -24.85
CA ASP A 40 -16.09 37.29 -24.59
C ASP A 40 -16.01 37.73 -23.11
N LEU A 41 -16.83 37.14 -22.22
CA LEU A 41 -17.00 37.58 -20.83
C LEU A 41 -16.08 36.89 -19.81
N ASN A 42 -15.25 35.93 -20.23
CA ASN A 42 -14.28 35.31 -19.33
C ASN A 42 -13.06 36.22 -19.15
N LEU A 43 -13.06 36.99 -18.05
CA LEU A 43 -11.95 37.85 -17.65
C LEU A 43 -10.66 37.02 -17.48
N LYS A 44 -9.58 37.46 -18.13
CA LYS A 44 -8.26 36.82 -18.04
C LYS A 44 -7.42 37.56 -17.00
N PRO A 45 -6.65 36.84 -16.16
CA PRO A 45 -5.71 37.48 -15.25
C PRO A 45 -4.73 38.39 -16.01
N GLY A 46 -4.50 39.60 -15.50
CA GLY A 46 -3.47 40.52 -16.01
C GLY A 46 -3.77 41.24 -17.34
N ILE A 47 -4.90 40.97 -18.01
CA ILE A 47 -5.25 41.62 -19.28
C ILE A 47 -6.48 42.52 -19.07
N PRO A 48 -6.36 43.83 -19.30
CA PRO A 48 -7.50 44.74 -19.17
C PRO A 48 -8.55 44.43 -20.24
N SER A 49 -9.82 44.44 -19.83
CA SER A 49 -10.93 44.28 -20.77
C SER A 49 -10.92 45.42 -21.80
N GLY A 50 -11.18 45.10 -23.07
CA GLY A 50 -11.22 46.06 -24.18
C GLY A 50 -9.89 46.36 -24.86
N GLN A 51 -8.75 45.88 -24.32
CA GLN A 51 -7.45 45.97 -24.98
C GLN A 51 -6.82 44.57 -25.01
N ASP A 52 -7.14 43.77 -26.04
CA ASP A 52 -6.51 42.46 -26.23
C ASP A 52 -5.20 42.62 -27.02
N PRO A 53 -4.02 42.27 -26.43
CA PRO A 53 -2.74 42.33 -27.13
C PRO A 53 -2.66 41.48 -28.42
N GLN A 54 -3.61 40.55 -28.63
CA GLN A 54 -3.63 39.64 -29.78
C GLN A 54 -4.82 39.86 -30.73
N GLU A 55 -5.59 40.95 -30.59
CA GLU A 55 -6.84 41.17 -31.33
C GLU A 55 -6.72 41.01 -32.86
N ASN A 56 -5.63 41.52 -33.46
CA ASN A 56 -5.37 41.46 -34.92
C ASN A 56 -4.03 40.77 -35.25
N ALA A 57 -3.62 39.78 -34.45
CA ALA A 57 -2.37 39.07 -34.69
C ALA A 57 -2.46 38.18 -35.97
N PRO A 58 -1.50 38.28 -36.91
CA PRO A 58 -1.51 37.45 -38.11
C PRO A 58 -1.24 35.98 -37.76
N ILE A 59 -1.90 35.05 -38.46
CA ILE A 59 -1.81 33.60 -38.20
C ILE A 59 -0.35 33.09 -38.20
N ARG A 60 0.50 33.65 -39.08
CA ARG A 60 1.92 33.28 -39.16
C ARG A 60 2.72 33.56 -37.89
N TYR A 61 2.26 34.48 -37.04
CA TYR A 61 2.92 34.89 -35.80
C TYR A 61 1.98 34.84 -34.59
N TYR A 62 0.91 34.04 -34.68
CA TYR A 62 -0.03 33.86 -33.57
C TYR A 62 0.57 32.89 -32.53
N VAL A 63 0.74 33.36 -31.30
CA VAL A 63 1.19 32.54 -30.17
C VAL A 63 0.01 32.30 -29.23
N PRO A 64 -0.40 31.04 -28.99
CA PRO A 64 -1.49 30.76 -28.06
C PRO A 64 -1.10 31.18 -26.64
N ARG A 65 -2.01 31.85 -25.93
CA ARG A 65 -1.78 32.28 -24.54
C ARG A 65 -1.84 31.08 -23.59
N PRO A 66 -0.86 30.92 -22.68
CA PRO A 66 -0.95 29.92 -21.63
C PRO A 66 -2.09 30.28 -20.66
N LYS A 67 -2.68 29.25 -20.04
CA LYS A 67 -3.71 29.44 -19.00
C LYS A 67 -3.03 29.83 -17.68
N GLU A 68 -3.28 31.05 -17.22
CA GLU A 68 -2.88 31.50 -15.88
C GLU A 68 -4.10 31.46 -14.94
N ASN A 69 -3.88 30.98 -13.71
CA ASN A 69 -4.87 30.97 -12.63
C ASN A 69 -4.33 31.75 -11.43
N TYR A 70 -5.22 32.06 -10.48
CA TYR A 70 -4.84 32.72 -9.22
C TYR A 70 -4.38 31.77 -8.12
N ASP A 71 -4.38 30.45 -8.35
CA ASP A 71 -4.03 29.42 -7.36
C ASP A 71 -2.65 29.64 -6.72
N ASN A 72 -1.71 30.24 -7.46
CA ASN A 72 -0.35 30.52 -7.00
C ASN A 72 -0.22 31.84 -6.23
N ARG A 73 -1.31 32.57 -5.98
CA ARG A 73 -1.31 33.82 -5.23
C ARG A 73 -1.72 33.57 -3.79
N GLY A 74 -1.06 34.24 -2.84
CA GLY A 74 -1.30 34.02 -1.40
C GLY A 74 -2.73 34.31 -0.91
N PHE A 75 -3.54 35.06 -1.65
CA PHE A 75 -4.95 35.27 -1.29
C PHE A 75 -5.85 34.07 -1.64
N ALA A 76 -5.42 33.21 -2.57
CA ALA A 76 -6.17 32.03 -2.98
C ALA A 76 -5.95 30.84 -2.03
N THR A 77 -5.02 30.94 -1.08
CA THR A 77 -4.83 29.92 -0.05
C THR A 77 -6.05 29.89 0.86
N VAL A 78 -6.61 28.70 1.07
CA VAL A 78 -7.72 28.51 1.99
C VAL A 78 -7.23 28.75 3.41
N LEU A 79 -7.76 29.79 4.07
CA LEU A 79 -7.55 30.04 5.48
C LEU A 79 -8.50 29.18 6.33
N PRO A 80 -8.09 28.77 7.55
CA PRO A 80 -9.00 28.10 8.46
C PRO A 80 -10.18 29.03 8.74
N ARG A 81 -11.39 28.48 8.69
CA ARG A 81 -12.60 29.31 8.75
C ARG A 81 -12.67 30.03 10.08
N ASN A 82 -12.29 29.43 11.22
CA ASN A 82 -12.27 30.02 12.57
C ASN A 82 -13.63 30.60 13.08
N TRP A 83 -14.48 31.16 12.21
CA TRP A 83 -15.85 31.62 12.47
C TRP A 83 -16.87 30.46 12.49
N GLU A 84 -16.53 29.29 11.93
CA GLU A 84 -17.32 28.06 12.07
C GLU A 84 -16.99 27.28 13.35
N GLY A 85 -16.10 27.80 14.20
CA GLY A 85 -15.65 27.11 15.42
C GLY A 85 -14.61 26.00 15.19
N GLU A 86 -14.30 25.67 13.93
CA GLU A 86 -13.18 24.81 13.58
C GLU A 86 -11.88 25.63 13.57
N VAL A 87 -11.03 25.35 14.55
CA VAL A 87 -9.70 25.93 14.66
C VAL A 87 -8.69 24.80 14.46
N SER A 88 -7.86 24.91 13.42
CA SER A 88 -6.88 23.88 13.05
C SER A 88 -5.62 23.86 13.95
N SER A 89 -5.75 24.26 15.21
CA SER A 89 -4.67 24.22 16.20
C SER A 89 -4.89 23.07 17.17
N ILE A 90 -3.89 22.19 17.31
CA ILE A 90 -3.81 21.29 18.46
C ILE A 90 -3.33 22.09 19.67
N GLY A 91 -3.99 21.93 20.81
CA GLY A 91 -3.82 22.82 21.95
C GLY A 91 -3.80 22.12 23.30
N ALA A 92 -3.76 22.93 24.36
CA ALA A 92 -3.73 22.45 25.75
C ALA A 92 -4.94 21.55 26.11
N ALA A 93 -6.09 21.75 25.46
CA ALA A 93 -7.28 20.94 25.68
C ALA A 93 -7.17 19.51 25.14
N ASP A 94 -6.30 19.27 24.15
CA ASP A 94 -6.07 17.93 23.58
C ASP A 94 -5.13 17.09 24.45
N ILE A 95 -4.40 17.72 25.37
CA ILE A 95 -3.51 17.05 26.30
C ILE A 95 -4.35 16.49 27.45
N THR A 96 -4.61 15.18 27.41
CA THR A 96 -5.25 14.48 28.52
C THR A 96 -4.33 14.47 29.74
N PRO A 97 -4.83 14.70 30.97
CA PRO A 97 -4.02 14.55 32.17
C PRO A 97 -3.65 13.08 32.36
N VAL A 98 -2.35 12.78 32.37
CA VAL A 98 -1.83 11.41 32.55
C VAL A 98 -1.07 11.34 33.87
N THR A 99 -1.41 10.38 34.72
CA THR A 99 -0.69 10.12 35.98
C THR A 99 0.57 9.30 35.69
N LYS A 100 1.62 9.44 36.52
CA LYS A 100 2.85 8.62 36.37
C LYS A 100 2.55 7.12 36.40
N GLU A 101 1.63 6.70 37.25
CA GLU A 101 1.17 5.31 37.36
C GLU A 101 0.52 4.81 36.06
N SER A 102 -0.33 5.61 35.42
CA SER A 102 -0.96 5.22 34.15
C SER A 102 0.06 5.07 33.01
N ILE A 103 1.17 5.82 33.03
CA ILE A 103 2.28 5.66 32.07
C ILE A 103 2.99 4.33 32.32
N GLU A 104 3.23 3.98 33.58
CA GLU A 104 3.88 2.71 33.93
C GLU A 104 2.99 1.49 33.66
N GLU A 105 1.69 1.59 33.90
CA GLU A 105 0.71 0.53 33.62
C GLU A 105 0.47 0.35 32.12
N SER A 106 0.37 1.45 31.36
CA SER A 106 0.20 1.39 29.90
C SER A 106 1.43 0.88 29.16
N ARG A 107 2.63 1.02 29.76
CA ARG A 107 3.87 0.43 29.22
C ARG A 107 3.89 -1.10 29.38
N LYS A 108 3.18 -1.66 30.36
CA LYS A 108 3.13 -3.11 30.63
C LYS A 108 2.09 -3.80 29.74
N VAL A 109 2.29 -5.08 29.48
CA VAL A 109 1.30 -5.91 28.77
C VAL A 109 0.07 -6.07 29.66
N LYS A 110 -1.12 -5.89 29.07
CA LYS A 110 -2.38 -6.10 29.78
C LYS A 110 -2.58 -7.59 30.06
N VAL A 111 -2.60 -7.96 31.32
CA VAL A 111 -2.89 -9.32 31.78
C VAL A 111 -4.38 -9.42 32.11
N THR A 112 -5.05 -10.42 31.57
CA THR A 112 -6.47 -10.69 31.84
C THR A 112 -6.63 -11.86 32.82
N PRO A 113 -7.73 -11.92 33.59
CA PRO A 113 -8.00 -13.07 34.46
C PRO A 113 -8.01 -14.40 33.71
N ALA A 114 -8.54 -14.41 32.48
CA ALA A 114 -8.56 -15.59 31.62
C ALA A 114 -7.16 -16.04 31.18
N SER A 115 -6.27 -15.10 30.83
CA SER A 115 -4.88 -15.46 30.52
C SER A 115 -4.13 -16.00 31.74
N THR A 116 -4.42 -15.47 32.93
CA THR A 116 -3.80 -15.93 34.17
C THR A 116 -4.31 -17.32 34.56
N SER A 117 -5.60 -17.61 34.42
CA SER A 117 -6.15 -18.94 34.71
C SER A 117 -5.59 -19.99 33.75
N ALA A 118 -5.55 -19.70 32.44
CA ALA A 118 -4.96 -20.60 31.46
C ALA A 118 -3.45 -20.84 31.71
N PHE A 119 -2.72 -19.81 32.17
CA PHE A 119 -1.32 -19.97 32.56
C PHE A 119 -1.15 -20.91 33.76
N LEU A 120 -2.03 -20.82 34.76
CA LEU A 120 -2.00 -21.72 35.93
C LEU A 120 -2.33 -23.16 35.54
N GLU A 121 -3.32 -23.37 34.68
CA GLU A 121 -3.66 -24.69 34.13
C GLU A 121 -2.48 -25.31 33.38
N TYR A 122 -1.84 -24.54 32.48
CA TYR A 122 -0.64 -25.00 31.77
C TYR A 122 0.53 -25.31 32.71
N SER A 123 0.73 -24.47 33.72
CA SER A 123 1.77 -24.69 34.73
C SER A 123 1.56 -26.01 35.48
N GLN A 124 0.32 -26.35 35.81
CA GLN A 124 -0.01 -27.64 36.45
C GLN A 124 0.23 -28.82 35.50
N MET A 125 -0.17 -28.72 34.24
CA MET A 125 0.03 -29.81 33.26
C MET A 125 1.50 -30.13 33.02
N VAL A 126 2.36 -29.11 32.95
CA VAL A 126 3.78 -29.28 32.57
C VAL A 126 4.70 -29.46 33.78
N LYS A 127 4.17 -29.34 35.01
CA LYS A 127 4.96 -29.43 36.24
C LYS A 127 5.72 -30.75 36.35
N GLU A 128 5.01 -31.87 36.20
CA GLU A 128 5.62 -33.19 36.33
C GLU A 128 6.63 -33.47 35.22
N ASP A 129 6.35 -33.05 33.99
CA ASP A 129 7.24 -33.28 32.85
C ASP A 129 8.52 -32.46 32.98
N ARG A 130 8.45 -31.25 33.53
CA ARG A 130 9.63 -30.43 33.85
C ARG A 130 10.47 -31.07 34.96
N GLU A 131 9.85 -31.55 36.02
CA GLU A 131 10.55 -32.24 37.11
C GLU A 131 11.25 -33.50 36.60
N LYS A 132 10.57 -34.31 35.77
CA LYS A 132 11.16 -35.48 35.10
C LYS A 132 12.30 -35.10 34.16
N ALA A 133 12.12 -34.05 33.34
CA ALA A 133 13.16 -33.60 32.41
C ALA A 133 14.42 -33.12 33.14
N LEU A 134 14.26 -32.40 34.27
CA LEU A 134 15.37 -31.97 35.11
C LEU A 134 16.10 -33.15 35.75
N ALA A 135 15.38 -34.15 36.25
CA ALA A 135 15.97 -35.37 36.78
C ALA A 135 16.78 -36.12 35.70
N ILE A 136 16.18 -36.33 34.52
CA ILE A 136 16.86 -36.99 33.38
C ILE A 136 18.10 -36.21 32.95
N GLN A 137 18.04 -34.87 32.91
CA GLN A 137 19.19 -34.05 32.55
C GLN A 137 20.32 -34.21 33.56
N LYS A 138 20.00 -34.18 34.86
CA LYS A 138 20.95 -34.39 35.94
C LYS A 138 21.61 -35.77 35.82
N ASP A 139 20.80 -36.82 35.73
CA ASP A 139 21.29 -38.20 35.60
C ASP A 139 22.21 -38.35 34.36
N ARG A 140 21.82 -37.78 33.21
CA ARG A 140 22.63 -37.80 31.98
C ARG A 140 23.95 -37.05 32.10
N SER A 141 23.99 -35.99 32.90
CA SER A 141 25.20 -35.20 33.11
C SER A 141 26.17 -35.86 34.08
N GLU A 142 25.67 -36.64 35.04
CA GLU A 142 26.47 -37.34 36.06
C GLU A 142 27.06 -38.67 35.54
N ILE A 143 26.48 -39.26 34.49
CA ILE A 143 27.03 -40.46 33.85
C ILE A 143 28.38 -40.11 33.21
N GLU A 144 29.44 -40.72 33.73
CA GLU A 144 30.77 -40.59 33.14
C GLU A 144 30.77 -41.17 31.73
N LYS A 145 31.02 -40.30 30.75
CA LYS A 145 31.18 -40.72 29.36
C LYS A 145 32.60 -41.25 29.17
N THR A 146 32.73 -42.39 28.50
CA THR A 146 34.00 -42.95 28.09
C THR A 146 34.36 -42.51 26.67
N GLY A 147 35.66 -42.45 26.36
CA GLY A 147 36.16 -42.10 25.03
C GLY A 147 37.25 -41.04 25.05
N ARG A 148 37.93 -40.89 23.90
CA ARG A 148 38.98 -39.89 23.70
C ARG A 148 38.36 -38.51 23.51
N ALA A 149 38.83 -37.53 24.28
CA ALA A 149 38.47 -36.12 24.11
C ALA A 149 38.85 -35.62 22.70
N THR A 150 37.90 -35.00 22.00
CA THR A 150 38.12 -34.41 20.68
C THR A 150 38.40 -32.92 20.73
N CYS A 151 37.87 -32.20 21.72
CA CYS A 151 38.04 -30.75 21.85
C CYS A 151 38.26 -30.36 23.33
N GLY A 152 39.50 -29.99 23.64
CA GLY A 152 39.98 -29.81 25.01
C GLY A 152 40.65 -31.07 25.55
N GLU A 153 41.04 -31.05 26.82
CA GLU A 153 41.75 -32.17 27.47
C GLU A 153 40.77 -33.26 27.95
N GLU A 154 39.59 -32.87 28.46
CA GLU A 154 38.63 -33.80 29.09
C GLU A 154 37.26 -33.88 28.39
N GLU A 155 36.97 -32.97 27.46
CA GLU A 155 35.66 -32.79 26.82
C GLU A 155 35.62 -33.23 25.36
N GLY A 156 34.40 -33.38 24.82
CA GLY A 156 34.21 -33.87 23.45
C GLY A 156 34.37 -35.38 23.36
N LYS A 157 33.72 -36.11 24.28
CA LYS A 157 33.64 -37.58 24.24
C LYS A 157 32.55 -38.04 23.26
N ALA A 158 32.25 -39.34 23.22
CA ALA A 158 31.38 -39.95 22.20
C ALA A 158 29.99 -39.29 22.02
N PHE A 159 29.40 -38.75 23.09
CA PHE A 159 28.14 -38.02 23.04
C PHE A 159 28.33 -36.56 23.43
N VAL A 160 27.89 -35.65 22.56
CA VAL A 160 27.88 -34.20 22.80
C VAL A 160 27.08 -33.88 24.07
N SER A 161 27.50 -32.91 24.88
CA SER A 161 26.77 -32.50 26.08
C SER A 161 25.38 -31.93 25.69
N ASN A 162 24.36 -32.24 26.52
CA ASN A 162 22.96 -31.83 26.29
C ASN A 162 22.38 -32.17 24.91
N TYR A 163 22.89 -33.19 24.22
CA TYR A 163 22.30 -33.63 22.96
C TYR A 163 20.86 -34.14 23.13
N GLN A 164 20.03 -33.89 22.13
CA GLN A 164 18.62 -34.29 22.17
C GLN A 164 18.44 -35.70 21.62
N THR A 165 18.27 -36.67 22.51
CA THR A 165 18.04 -38.09 22.17
C THR A 165 16.82 -38.31 21.28
N VAL A 166 15.75 -37.55 21.50
CA VAL A 166 14.50 -37.64 20.71
C VAL A 166 14.74 -37.43 19.20
N LEU A 167 15.75 -36.65 18.81
CA LEU A 167 16.03 -36.41 17.39
C LEU A 167 16.59 -37.65 16.69
N VAL A 168 17.28 -38.53 17.42
CA VAL A 168 17.86 -39.76 16.88
C VAL A 168 16.92 -40.95 17.13
N GLU A 169 16.41 -41.08 18.35
CA GLU A 169 15.56 -42.22 18.76
C GLU A 169 14.10 -42.08 18.32
N GLY A 170 13.63 -40.84 18.12
CA GLY A 170 12.26 -40.56 17.67
C GLY A 170 12.04 -40.90 16.20
N VAL A 171 13.10 -40.87 15.38
CA VAL A 171 13.03 -41.25 13.97
C VAL A 171 13.40 -42.72 13.83
N LYS A 172 12.39 -43.59 13.78
CA LYS A 172 12.58 -45.04 13.68
C LYS A 172 12.48 -45.53 12.25
N ALA A 173 13.37 -46.43 11.86
CA ALA A 173 13.22 -47.20 10.62
C ALA A 173 12.09 -48.22 10.81
N VAL A 174 11.01 -48.07 10.04
CA VAL A 174 9.82 -48.92 10.12
C VAL A 174 9.56 -49.58 8.78
N GLU A 175 9.59 -50.91 8.75
CA GLU A 175 9.19 -51.68 7.60
C GLU A 175 7.68 -52.01 7.70
N TYR A 176 6.87 -51.45 6.79
CA TYR A 176 5.41 -51.51 6.89
C TYR A 176 4.84 -52.93 6.73
N TRP A 177 5.47 -53.78 5.92
CA TRP A 177 5.07 -55.18 5.70
C TRP A 177 6.04 -56.18 6.32
N GLY A 178 7.01 -55.71 7.10
CA GLY A 178 8.01 -56.55 7.77
C GLY A 178 7.72 -56.74 9.25
N VAL A 179 8.76 -57.13 9.99
CA VAL A 179 8.68 -57.22 11.46
C VAL A 179 8.59 -55.81 12.04
N PRO A 180 7.56 -55.51 12.86
CA PRO A 180 7.36 -54.16 13.36
C PRO A 180 8.45 -53.75 14.36
N ASN A 181 9.29 -52.78 13.98
CA ASN A 181 10.30 -52.15 14.85
C ASN A 181 9.72 -51.03 15.75
N GLY A 182 8.47 -50.65 15.52
CA GLY A 182 7.77 -49.60 16.24
C GLY A 182 6.26 -49.66 16.01
N PRO A 183 5.48 -48.77 16.63
CA PRO A 183 4.04 -48.71 16.42
C PRO A 183 3.74 -48.35 14.96
N VAL A 184 3.06 -49.27 14.25
CA VAL A 184 2.61 -49.06 12.87
C VAL A 184 1.08 -48.97 12.86
N PRO A 185 0.51 -47.75 12.94
CA PRO A 185 -0.93 -47.60 12.86
C PRO A 185 -1.41 -48.01 11.46
N ARG A 186 -2.36 -48.94 11.40
CA ARG A 186 -3.02 -49.36 10.16
C ARG A 186 -4.47 -48.90 10.22
N LEU A 187 -4.80 -47.87 9.45
CA LEU A 187 -6.15 -47.28 9.44
C LEU A 187 -7.25 -48.32 9.12
N PHE A 188 -6.94 -49.28 8.25
CA PHE A 188 -7.82 -50.39 7.85
C PHE A 188 -7.32 -51.75 8.37
N GLY A 189 -6.59 -51.76 9.48
CA GLY A 189 -6.01 -52.99 10.04
C GLY A 189 -6.98 -53.80 10.91
N GLY A 190 -8.12 -53.23 11.29
CA GLY A 190 -9.16 -53.94 12.03
C GLY A 190 -9.86 -54.98 11.14
N PRO A 191 -10.24 -56.15 11.68
CA PRO A 191 -11.07 -57.11 10.93
C PRO A 191 -12.39 -56.44 10.55
N GLY A 192 -12.83 -56.61 9.31
CA GLY A 192 -14.03 -55.96 8.78
C GLY A 192 -15.30 -56.43 9.50
N GLU A 193 -16.10 -55.46 9.95
CA GLU A 193 -17.55 -55.62 10.17
C GLU A 193 -18.30 -55.33 8.87
#